data_AF-A0A560ESA8-F1
#
_entry.id   AF-A0A560ESA8-F1
#
_cell.length_a   1.000
_cell.length_b   1.000
_cell.length_c   1.000
_cell.angle_alpha   90.00
_cell.angle_beta   90.00
_cell.angle_gamma   90.00
#
_symmetry.space_group_name_H-M   'P 1'
#
loop_
_entity.id
_entity.type
_entity.pdbx_description
1 polymer ?
#
loop_
_entity_poly.entity_id
_entity_poly.type
_entity_poly.pdbx_seq_one_letter_code
_entity_poly.pdbx_strand_id
1 'polypeptide(L)' 'MDWFERLMGFPETTYAETRGRLSIEDGALRSQVNGRTFGIGNLEVVSLEALRQRVAANHGAPGRLTVRTISRVRKNPSV' A
#
# COMPACT_ATOMS: atom_id res chain seq x y z
N MET A 1 2.60 15.12 13.90
CA MET A 1 2.22 13.77 13.43
C MET A 1 2.52 13.63 11.96
N ASP A 2 3.27 12.60 11.59
CA ASP A 2 3.50 12.23 10.20
C ASP A 2 2.28 11.49 9.60
N TRP A 3 2.41 11.04 8.35
CA TRP A 3 1.33 10.34 7.67
C TRP A 3 1.07 8.95 8.27
N PHE A 4 2.10 8.28 8.80
CA PHE A 4 2.02 6.95 9.36
C PHE A 4 1.29 6.99 10.70
N GLU A 5 1.66 7.91 11.59
CA GLU A 5 1.04 8.10 12.89
C GLU A 5 -0.45 8.45 12.76
N ARG A 6 -0.82 9.27 11.77
CA ARG A 6 -2.23 9.56 11.46
C ARG A 6 -3.01 8.34 10.99
N LEU A 7 -2.34 7.38 10.36
CA LEU A 7 -2.95 6.15 9.86
C LEU A 7 -3.06 5.10 10.96
N MET A 8 -1.95 4.85 11.63
CA MET A 8 -1.74 3.72 12.54
C MET A 8 -2.00 4.06 14.01
N GLY A 9 -2.03 5.34 14.37
CA GLY A 9 -2.27 5.82 15.73
C GLY A 9 -1.04 5.78 16.63
N PHE A 10 0.14 5.54 16.07
CA PHE A 10 1.42 5.55 16.78
C PHE A 10 2.57 5.93 15.81
N PRO A 11 3.67 6.52 16.29
CA PRO A 11 4.81 6.87 15.44
C PRO A 11 5.55 5.63 14.93
N GLU A 12 6.02 5.67 13.68
CA GLU A 12 6.87 4.62 13.11
C GLU A 12 8.26 4.66 13.77
N THR A 13 8.73 3.53 14.30
CA THR A 13 10.02 3.43 15.01
C THR A 13 10.88 2.32 14.41
N THR A 14 11.42 1.42 15.24
CA THR A 14 12.12 0.25 14.74
C THR A 14 11.16 -0.71 14.05
N TYR A 15 11.69 -1.54 13.15
CA TYR A 15 10.89 -2.57 12.49
C TYR A 15 10.21 -3.50 13.50
N ALA A 16 10.94 -3.95 14.53
CA ALA A 16 10.41 -4.89 15.52
C ALA A 16 9.26 -4.29 16.33
N GLU A 17 9.40 -3.06 16.82
CA GLU A 17 8.34 -2.37 17.57
C GLU A 17 7.14 -2.07 16.67
N THR A 18 7.38 -1.60 15.45
CA THR A 18 6.32 -1.30 14.48
C THR A 18 5.55 -2.58 14.14
N ARG A 19 6.25 -3.68 13.82
CA ARG A 19 5.65 -4.97 13.49
C ARG A 19 4.87 -5.55 14.67
N GLY A 20 5.39 -5.42 15.90
CA GLY A 20 4.74 -5.92 17.11
C GLY A 20 3.37 -5.30 17.39
N ARG A 21 3.13 -4.07 16.89
CA ARG A 21 1.85 -3.35 17.03
C ARG A 21 0.86 -3.64 15.90
N LEU A 22 1.20 -4.53 14.97
CA LEU A 22 0.42 -4.86 13.78
C LEU A 22 0.09 -6.35 13.74
N SER A 23 -1.18 -6.69 13.55
CA SER A 23 -1.63 -8.05 13.27
C SER A 23 -2.17 -8.18 11.84
N ILE A 24 -2.18 -9.42 11.33
CA ILE A 24 -2.90 -9.77 10.11
C ILE A 24 -4.09 -10.61 10.54
N GLU A 25 -5.29 -10.14 10.25
CA GLU A 25 -6.57 -10.78 10.59
C GLU A 25 -7.45 -10.73 9.34
N ASP A 26 -7.96 -11.88 8.89
CA ASP A 26 -8.89 -11.99 7.75
C ASP A 26 -8.45 -11.28 6.46
N GLY A 27 -7.15 -11.35 6.13
CA GLY A 27 -6.61 -10.69 4.93
C GLY A 27 -6.52 -9.16 5.05
N ALA A 28 -6.59 -8.63 6.27
CA ALA A 28 -6.40 -7.21 6.56
C ALA A 28 -5.23 -7.01 7.55
N LEU A 29 -4.49 -5.93 7.35
CA LEU A 29 -3.55 -5.40 8.34
C LEU A 29 -4.34 -4.60 9.38
N ARG A 30 -4.22 -4.97 10.65
CA ARG A 30 -4.87 -4.30 11.77
C ARG A 30 -3.84 -3.58 12.64
N SER A 31 -4.09 -2.30 12.93
CA SER A 31 -3.38 -1.61 14.00
C SER A 31 -3.96 -2.02 15.35
N GLN A 32 -3.10 -2.53 16.23
CA GLN A 32 -3.51 -2.88 17.60
C GLN A 32 -3.72 -1.64 18.48
N VAL A 33 -3.21 -0.47 18.08
CA VAL A 33 -3.27 0.76 18.87
C VAL A 33 -4.59 1.51 18.68
N ASN A 34 -5.05 1.63 17.43
CA ASN A 34 -6.28 2.38 17.11
C ASN A 34 -7.40 1.52 16.49
N GLY A 35 -7.18 0.21 16.34
CA GLY A 35 -8.15 -0.74 15.81
C GLY A 35 -8.46 -0.63 14.32
N ARG A 36 -7.80 0.28 13.58
CA ARG A 36 -8.06 0.45 12.14
C ARG A 36 -7.53 -0.73 11.34
N THR A 37 -8.30 -1.13 10.33
CA THR A 37 -8.01 -2.25 9.44
C THR A 37 -7.83 -1.77 8.01
N PHE A 38 -6.87 -2.37 7.31
CA PHE A 38 -6.55 -2.05 5.91
C PHE A 38 -6.47 -3.34 5.11
N GLY A 39 -7.16 -3.43 3.98
CA GLY A 39 -7.04 -4.57 3.09
C GLY A 39 -5.61 -4.74 2.60
N ILE A 40 -5.09 -5.97 2.64
CA ILE A 40 -3.77 -6.33 2.11
C ILE A 40 -3.90 -7.37 1.00
N GLY A 41 -2.86 -7.50 0.20
CA GLY A 41 -2.79 -8.47 -0.88
C GLY A 41 -1.47 -9.24 -0.87
N ASN A 42 -1.38 -10.25 -1.72
CA ASN A 42 -0.16 -11.01 -1.91
C ASN A 42 0.80 -10.25 -2.81
N LEU A 43 2.01 -10.02 -2.32
CA LEU A 43 3.12 -9.53 -3.14
C LEU A 43 3.84 -10.73 -3.76
N GLU A 44 3.90 -10.78 -5.08
CA GLU A 44 4.70 -11.75 -5.82
C GLU A 44 5.80 -11.02 -6.58
N VAL A 45 7.03 -11.53 -6.52
CA VAL A 45 8.17 -11.02 -7.29
C VAL A 45 8.54 -12.07 -8.32
N VAL A 46 8.18 -11.82 -9.59
CA VAL A 46 8.46 -12.70 -10.72
C VAL A 46 9.42 -12.06 -11.71
N SER A 47 10.04 -12.86 -12.57
CA SER A 47 10.80 -12.33 -13.69
C SER A 47 9.89 -11.57 -14.66
N LEU A 48 10.46 -10.60 -15.37
CA LEU A 48 9.74 -9.86 -16.41
C LEU A 48 9.19 -10.80 -17.50
N GLU A 49 9.93 -11.85 -17.83
CA GLU A 49 9.50 -12.87 -18.78
C GLU A 49 8.23 -13.60 -18.31
N ALA A 50 8.22 -14.10 -17.07
CA ALA A 50 7.05 -14.78 -16.50
C ALA A 50 5.84 -13.84 -16.44
N LEU A 51 6.04 -12.57 -16.09
CA LEU A 51 4.97 -11.58 -16.09
C LEU A 51 4.40 -11.35 -17.51
N ARG A 52 5.26 -11.21 -18.53
CA ARG A 52 4.84 -11.04 -19.93
C ARG A 52 4.04 -12.23 -20.43
N GLN A 53 4.46 -13.46 -20.10
CA GLN A 53 3.74 -14.68 -20.48
C GLN A 53 2.33 -14.72 -19.85
N ARG A 54 2.19 -14.37 -18.57
CA ARG A 54 0.89 -14.33 -17.88
C ARG A 54 -0.06 -13.31 -18.49
N VAL A 55 0.43 -12.14 -18.85
CA VAL A 55 -0.39 -11.08 -19.45
C VAL A 55 -0.73 -11.36 -20.90
N ALA A 56 0.13 -12.04 -21.66
CA ALA A 56 -0.12 -12.37 -23.06
C ALA A 56 -1.39 -13.24 -23.26
N ALA A 57 -1.73 -14.08 -22.28
CA ALA A 57 -2.96 -14.88 -22.28
C ALA A 57 -4.23 -14.05 -22.05
N ASN A 58 -4.10 -12.84 -21.49
CA ASN A 58 -5.19 -11.89 -21.28
C ASN A 58 -5.08 -10.78 -22.32
N HIS A 59 -5.65 -10.99 -23.51
CA HIS A 59 -5.91 -9.89 -24.43
C HIS A 59 -6.86 -8.91 -23.75
N GLY A 60 -6.32 -7.78 -23.30
CA GLY A 60 -7.08 -6.76 -22.57
C GLY A 60 -8.34 -6.35 -23.33
N ALA A 61 -9.37 -5.94 -22.59
CA ALA A 61 -10.61 -5.47 -23.18
C ALA A 61 -10.34 -4.41 -24.26
N PRO A 62 -11.01 -4.45 -25.42
CA PRO A 62 -10.81 -3.45 -26.47
C PRO A 62 -11.11 -2.05 -25.91
N GLY A 63 -10.14 -1.15 -25.97
CA GLY A 63 -10.28 0.20 -25.43
C GLY A 63 -8.99 1.02 -25.48
N ARG A 64 -9.11 2.34 -25.39
CA ARG A 64 -7.97 3.27 -25.37
C ARG A 64 -7.43 3.41 -23.94
N LEU A 65 -6.23 2.89 -23.69
CA LEU A 65 -5.50 3.13 -22.45
C LEU A 65 -5.14 4.61 -22.33
N THR A 66 -5.48 5.23 -21.20
CA THR A 66 -5.06 6.61 -20.88
C THR A 66 -4.36 6.63 -19.54
N VAL A 67 -3.27 7.39 -19.46
CA VAL A 67 -2.50 7.60 -18.23
C VAL A 67 -2.57 9.09 -17.89
N ARG A 68 -2.77 9.41 -16.61
CA ARG A 68 -2.75 10.77 -16.09
C ARG A 68 -1.87 10.84 -14.86
N THR A 69 -1.05 11.87 -14.77
CA THR A 69 -0.25 12.16 -13.59
C THR A 69 -1.16 12.68 -12.48
N ILE A 70 -1.08 12.09 -11.29
CA ILE A 70 -1.68 12.65 -10.08
C ILE A 70 -0.56 13.16 -9.18
N SER A 71 -0.51 14.47 -9.00
CA SER A 71 0.44 15.15 -8.13
C SER A 71 -0.28 15.80 -6.95
N ARG A 72 0.24 15.61 -5.73
CA ARG A 72 -0.26 16.26 -4.51
C ARG A 72 0.72 17.36 -4.11
N VAL A 73 0.28 18.62 -4.13
CA VAL A 73 1.05 19.76 -3.60
C VAL A 73 0.97 19.73 -2.07
N ARG A 74 2.11 19.68 -1.37
CA ARG A 74 2.16 19.86 0.08
C ARG A 74 2.10 21.36 0.39
N LYS A 75 1.10 21.83 1.13
CA LYS A 75 1.14 23.17 1.73
C LYS A 75 2.12 23.15 2.90
N ASN A 76 3.15 24.00 2.84
CA ASN A 76 4.06 24.23 3.95
C ASN A 76 3.30 25.02 5.04
N PRO A 77 3.36 24.65 6.33
CA PRO A 77 2.82 25.50 7.37
C PRO A 77 3.66 26.78 7.48
N SER A 78 3.01 27.93 7.35
CA SER A 78 3.59 29.23 7.65
C SER A 78 4.00 29.26 9.13
N VAL A 79 5.21 29.74 9.39
CA VAL A 79 5.73 30.09 10.72
C VAL A 79 4.90 31.21 11.33
#